data_AF-A0A514LJ00-F1
#
_entry.id   AF-A0A514LJ00-F1
#
_cell.length_a   1.000
_cell.length_b   1.000
_cell.length_c   1.000
_cell.angle_alpha   90.00
_cell.angle_beta   90.00
_cell.angle_gamma   90.00
#
_symmetry.space_group_name_H-M   'P 1'
#
loop_
_entity.id
_entity.type
_entity.pdbx_description
1 polymer ?
#
loop_
_entity_poly.entity_id
_entity_poly.type
_entity_poly.pdbx_seq_one_letter_code
_entity_poly.pdbx_strand_id
1 'polypeptide(L)'
;MWDGQPIVHLNLEIDANISEVHCNDFDLRQESTLKKAEKQNDQEVTRMLENMLETVQTKRADVLGFGQEIHRQAPDYWQNVDDWPEEFSDLQIEFSVQTNIKGIGEIDNSFNVQEHENGGST
;
A
#
# COMPACT_ATOMS: atom_id res chain seq x y z
N MET A 1 -34.20 4.49 -10.86
CA MET A 1 -33.95 3.16 -10.30
C MET A 1 -32.48 2.90 -10.49
N TRP A 2 -31.76 2.75 -9.39
CA TRP A 2 -30.34 2.44 -9.41
C TRP A 2 -30.24 0.94 -9.17
N ASP A 3 -29.69 0.20 -10.14
CA ASP A 3 -29.87 -1.25 -10.26
C ASP A 3 -28.59 -2.04 -9.91
N GLY A 4 -27.63 -1.45 -9.19
CA GLY A 4 -26.38 -2.12 -8.84
C GLY A 4 -25.86 -1.74 -7.46
N GLN A 5 -25.11 -2.63 -6.81
CA GLN A 5 -24.42 -2.33 -5.55
C GLN A 5 -23.31 -1.29 -5.78
N PRO A 6 -23.01 -0.44 -4.77
CA PRO A 6 -21.91 0.52 -4.85
C PRO A 6 -20.57 -0.20 -4.93
N ILE A 7 -19.68 0.30 -5.78
CA ILE A 7 -18.26 -0.05 -5.76
C ILE A 7 -17.55 1.03 -4.94
N VAL A 8 -16.86 0.63 -3.89
CA VAL A 8 -16.06 1.53 -3.07
C VAL A 8 -14.63 1.55 -3.58
N HIS A 9 -14.17 2.71 -4.03
CA HIS A 9 -12.75 2.91 -4.37
C HIS A 9 -12.03 3.54 -3.17
N LEU A 10 -11.10 2.80 -2.57
CA LEU A 10 -10.25 3.29 -1.48
C LEU A 10 -8.87 3.61 -2.02
N ASN A 11 -8.54 4.90 -2.05
CA ASN A 11 -7.23 5.39 -2.46
C ASN A 11 -6.38 5.70 -1.24
N LEU A 12 -5.20 5.11 -1.15
CA LEU A 12 -4.25 5.28 -0.06
C LEU A 12 -2.92 5.81 -0.61
N GLU A 13 -2.60 7.04 -0.26
CA GLU A 13 -1.29 7.64 -0.51
C GLU A 13 -0.43 7.53 0.75
N ILE A 14 0.77 6.98 0.61
CA ILE A 14 1.69 6.70 1.71
C ILE A 14 2.99 7.45 1.48
N ASP A 15 3.31 8.40 2.35
CA ASP A 15 4.64 8.98 2.41
C ASP A 15 5.52 8.15 3.35
N ALA A 16 6.60 7.58 2.81
CA ALA A 16 7.47 6.65 3.52
C ALA A 16 8.92 7.13 3.57
N ASN A 17 9.66 6.64 4.57
CA ASN A 17 11.11 6.81 4.67
C ASN A 17 11.78 5.43 4.72
N ILE A 18 12.91 5.27 4.04
CA ILE A 18 13.76 4.09 4.22
C ILE A 18 14.75 4.39 5.33
N SER A 19 14.78 3.54 6.36
CA SER A 19 15.68 3.74 7.51
C SER A 19 17.10 3.25 7.22
N GLU A 20 17.24 2.04 6.67
CA GLU A 20 18.52 1.37 6.45
C GLU A 20 18.41 0.37 5.28
N VAL A 21 19.52 0.12 4.60
CA VAL A 21 19.65 -0.90 3.56
C VAL A 21 20.88 -1.75 3.83
N HIS A 22 20.70 -3.07 3.81
CA HIS A 22 21.76 -4.07 4.04
C HIS A 22 22.17 -4.81 2.75
N CYS A 23 21.78 -4.29 1.58
CA CYS A 23 21.99 -4.94 0.29
C CYS A 23 23.06 -4.18 -0.51
N ASN A 24 24.16 -4.85 -0.86
CA ASN A 24 25.26 -4.25 -1.62
C ASN A 24 24.87 -3.84 -3.04
N ASP A 25 23.77 -4.37 -3.58
CA ASP A 25 23.23 -4.13 -4.92
C ASP A 25 22.00 -3.22 -4.93
N PHE A 26 21.64 -2.61 -3.80
CA PHE A 26 20.43 -1.79 -3.65
C PHE A 26 20.79 -0.32 -3.42
N ASP A 27 21.22 0.36 -4.49
CA ASP A 27 21.57 1.78 -4.43
C ASP A 27 20.32 2.67 -4.41
N LEU A 28 19.98 3.20 -3.24
CA LEU A 28 18.84 4.12 -3.04
C LEU A 28 19.00 5.49 -3.70
N ARG A 29 20.18 5.80 -4.25
CA ARG A 29 20.37 7.00 -5.08
C ARG A 29 19.78 6.85 -6.48
N GLN A 30 19.49 5.62 -6.90
CA GLN A 30 18.86 5.35 -8.19
C GLN A 30 17.34 5.43 -8.06
N GLU A 31 16.72 6.22 -8.93
CA GLU A 31 15.25 6.32 -9.00
C GLU A 31 14.58 4.96 -9.24
N SER A 32 15.20 4.09 -10.04
CA SER A 32 14.70 2.73 -10.31
C SER A 32 14.64 1.86 -9.06
N THR A 33 15.62 2.00 -8.15
CA THR A 33 15.64 1.30 -6.86
C THR A 33 14.51 1.79 -5.95
N LEU A 34 14.31 3.11 -5.88
CA LEU A 34 13.22 3.71 -5.10
C LEU A 34 11.85 3.28 -5.64
N LYS A 35 11.65 3.32 -6.95
CA LYS A 35 10.41 2.86 -7.60
C LYS A 35 10.13 1.38 -7.34
N LYS A 36 11.18 0.55 -7.27
CA LYS A 36 11.06 -0.85 -6.89
C LYS A 36 10.60 -1.01 -5.44
N ALA A 37 11.19 -0.26 -4.51
CA ALA A 37 10.80 -0.26 -3.10
C ALA A 37 9.35 0.23 -2.90
N GLU A 38 8.97 1.33 -3.55
CA GLU A 38 7.59 1.86 -3.55
C GLU A 38 6.60 0.79 -4.01
N LYS A 39 6.87 0.17 -5.16
CA LYS A 39 6.00 -0.89 -5.71
C LYS A 39 5.91 -2.11 -4.79
N GLN A 40 7.01 -2.50 -4.15
CA GLN A 40 7.00 -3.60 -3.18
C GLN A 40 6.13 -3.25 -1.96
N ASN A 41 6.21 -2.02 -1.46
CA ASN A 41 5.37 -1.56 -0.37
C ASN A 41 3.89 -1.47 -0.79
N ASP A 42 3.59 -0.98 -2.00
CA ASP A 42 2.22 -0.93 -2.54
C ASP A 42 1.59 -2.32 -2.58
N GLN A 43 2.35 -3.33 -3.05
CA GLN A 43 1.90 -4.71 -3.10
C GLN A 43 1.64 -5.30 -1.72
N GLU A 44 2.55 -5.08 -0.77
CA GLU A 44 2.41 -5.61 0.59
C GLU A 44 1.25 -4.96 1.33
N VAL A 45 1.10 -3.63 1.25
CA VAL A 45 -0.01 -2.91 1.86
C VAL A 45 -1.34 -3.32 1.23
N THR A 46 -1.40 -3.47 -0.10
CA THR A 46 -2.60 -3.99 -0.78
C THR A 46 -2.98 -5.37 -0.23
N ARG A 47 -2.01 -6.28 -0.11
CA ARG A 47 -2.23 -7.61 0.49
C ARG A 47 -2.75 -7.52 1.93
N MET A 48 -2.20 -6.60 2.74
CA MET A 48 -2.68 -6.38 4.11
C MET A 48 -4.12 -5.88 4.14
N LEU A 49 -4.48 -4.94 3.25
CA LEU A 49 -5.84 -4.41 3.12
C LEU A 49 -6.82 -5.49 2.67
N GLU A 50 -6.46 -6.33 1.70
CA GLU A 50 -7.27 -7.46 1.24
C GLU A 50 -7.55 -8.46 2.37
N ASN A 51 -6.53 -8.86 3.13
CA ASN A 51 -6.69 -9.78 4.26
C ASN A 51 -7.55 -9.17 5.39
N MET A 52 -7.37 -7.87 5.64
CA MET A 52 -8.17 -7.13 6.62
C MET A 52 -9.63 -7.08 6.16
N LEU A 53 -9.88 -6.76 4.89
CA LEU A 53 -11.20 -6.73 4.28
C LEU A 53 -11.91 -8.08 4.41
N GLU A 54 -11.25 -9.16 4.01
CA GLU A 54 -11.78 -10.53 4.13
C GLU A 54 -12.19 -10.83 5.58
N THR A 55 -11.33 -10.46 6.54
CA THR A 55 -11.59 -10.68 7.96
C THR A 55 -12.81 -9.90 8.44
N VAL A 56 -12.94 -8.63 8.07
CA VAL A 56 -14.04 -7.77 8.55
C VAL A 56 -15.37 -8.09 7.85
N GLN A 57 -15.35 -8.48 6.58
CA GLN A 57 -16.53 -8.95 5.85
C GLN A 57 -17.02 -10.30 6.37
N THR A 58 -16.11 -11.24 6.63
CA THR A 58 -16.47 -12.54 7.27
C THR A 58 -17.14 -12.33 8.63
N LYS A 59 -16.72 -11.30 9.37
CA LYS A 59 -17.29 -10.93 10.67
C LYS A 59 -18.48 -9.98 10.57
N ARG A 60 -18.86 -9.55 9.35
CA ARG A 60 -19.94 -8.60 9.08
C ARG A 60 -19.79 -7.29 9.87
N ALA A 61 -18.55 -6.85 10.06
CA ALA A 61 -18.20 -5.76 10.95
C ALA A 61 -17.62 -4.60 10.16
N ASP A 62 -18.41 -3.55 9.94
CA ASP A 62 -17.96 -2.31 9.30
C ASP A 62 -17.11 -1.47 10.28
N VAL A 63 -15.86 -1.87 10.48
CA VAL A 63 -14.92 -1.19 11.39
C VAL A 63 -14.31 0.09 10.81
N LEU A 64 -14.38 0.27 9.49
CA LEU A 64 -13.82 1.42 8.79
C LEU A 64 -14.86 2.50 8.49
N GLY A 65 -16.16 2.21 8.64
CA GLY A 65 -17.25 3.17 8.48
C GLY A 65 -17.72 3.33 7.03
N PHE A 66 -17.60 2.30 6.19
CA PHE A 66 -18.06 2.34 4.80
C PHE A 66 -19.55 2.67 4.68
N GLY A 67 -20.38 2.21 5.61
CA GLY A 67 -21.82 2.48 5.61
C GLY A 67 -22.12 3.97 5.79
N GLN A 68 -21.31 4.68 6.58
CA GLN A 68 -21.47 6.13 6.75
C GLN A 68 -21.15 6.88 5.45
N GLU A 69 -20.10 6.47 4.74
CA GLU A 69 -19.74 7.06 3.47
C GLU A 69 -20.77 6.75 2.37
N ILE A 70 -21.29 5.52 2.32
CA ILE A 70 -22.35 5.14 1.38
C ILE A 70 -23.65 5.90 1.69
N HIS A 71 -24.04 6.04 2.96
CA HIS A 71 -25.19 6.86 3.34
C HIS A 71 -25.02 8.32 2.87
N ARG A 72 -23.81 8.88 2.97
CA ARG A 72 -23.50 10.26 2.56
C ARG A 72 -23.45 10.43 1.05
N GLN A 73 -22.89 9.48 0.31
CA GLN A 73 -22.59 9.60 -1.12
C GLN A 73 -23.64 8.95 -2.03
N ALA A 74 -24.34 7.93 -1.54
CA ALA A 74 -25.37 7.17 -2.25
C ALA A 74 -26.66 7.02 -1.39
N PRO A 75 -27.32 8.12 -1.00
CA PRO A 75 -28.50 8.09 -0.13
C PRO A 75 -29.68 7.32 -0.72
N ASP A 76 -29.81 7.26 -2.06
CA ASP A 76 -30.85 6.49 -2.74
C ASP A 76 -30.65 4.99 -2.60
N TYR A 77 -29.40 4.50 -2.63
CA TYR A 77 -29.09 3.10 -2.31
C TYR A 77 -29.35 2.81 -0.85
N TRP A 78 -28.84 3.68 0.04
CA TRP A 78 -28.95 3.51 1.48
C TRP A 78 -30.40 3.37 1.97
N GLN A 79 -31.35 4.09 1.34
CA GLN A 79 -32.78 3.95 1.64
C GLN A 79 -33.35 2.56 1.38
N ASN A 80 -32.69 1.76 0.54
CA ASN A 80 -33.11 0.39 0.20
C ASN A 80 -32.29 -0.67 0.95
N VAL A 81 -31.36 -0.27 1.83
CA VAL A 81 -30.57 -1.19 2.65
C VAL A 81 -31.32 -1.47 3.96
N ASP A 82 -31.81 -2.70 4.11
CA ASP A 82 -32.48 -3.16 5.33
C ASP A 82 -31.49 -3.74 6.36
N ASP A 83 -30.48 -4.48 5.91
CA ASP A 83 -29.46 -5.14 6.74
C ASP A 83 -28.05 -4.78 6.26
N TRP A 84 -27.51 -3.70 6.81
CA TRP A 84 -26.17 -3.22 6.47
C TRP A 84 -25.06 -4.26 6.71
N PRO A 85 -25.00 -4.97 7.85
CA PRO A 85 -24.04 -6.06 8.04
C PRO A 85 -24.05 -7.13 6.93
N GLU A 86 -25.22 -7.53 6.43
CA GLU A 86 -25.31 -8.46 5.30
C GLU A 86 -24.78 -7.82 4.01
N GLU A 87 -25.26 -6.63 3.64
CA GLU A 87 -24.81 -5.91 2.44
C GLU A 87 -23.30 -5.63 2.44
N PHE A 88 -22.74 -5.29 3.61
CA PHE A 88 -21.31 -5.06 3.77
C PHE A 88 -20.48 -6.32 3.49
N SER A 89 -21.02 -7.51 3.77
CA SER A 89 -20.31 -8.79 3.60
C SER A 89 -19.98 -9.07 2.13
N ASP A 90 -20.81 -8.57 1.21
CA ASP A 90 -20.68 -8.76 -0.25
C ASP A 90 -20.25 -7.48 -0.98
N LEU A 91 -19.99 -6.39 -0.25
CA LEU A 91 -19.63 -5.09 -0.82
C LEU A 91 -18.32 -5.17 -1.61
N GLN A 92 -18.34 -4.71 -2.87
CA GLN A 92 -17.15 -4.62 -3.70
C GLN A 92 -16.30 -3.41 -3.28
N ILE A 93 -15.06 -3.67 -2.85
CA ILE A 93 -14.08 -2.65 -2.49
C ILE A 93 -12.81 -2.84 -3.32
N GLU A 94 -12.36 -1.76 -3.96
CA GLU A 94 -11.16 -1.72 -4.77
C GLU A 94 -10.12 -0.83 -4.12
N PHE A 95 -8.93 -1.38 -3.88
CA PHE A 95 -7.81 -0.67 -3.27
C PHE A 95 -6.88 -0.10 -4.34
N SER A 96 -6.52 1.16 -4.20
CA SER A 96 -5.41 1.78 -4.93
C SER A 96 -4.40 2.30 -3.92
N VAL A 97 -3.20 1.71 -3.89
CA VAL A 97 -2.12 2.11 -2.99
C VAL A 97 -1.01 2.74 -3.79
N GLN A 98 -0.55 3.91 -3.33
CA GLN A 98 0.59 4.62 -3.90
C GLN A 98 1.54 5.07 -2.80
N THR A 99 2.75 4.50 -2.81
CA THR A 99 3.83 4.87 -1.90
C THR A 99 4.75 5.88 -2.57
N ASN A 100 5.12 6.92 -1.82
CA ASN A 100 6.12 7.91 -2.19
C ASN A 100 7.24 7.89 -1.15
N ILE A 101 8.46 7.52 -1.53
CA ILE A 101 9.61 7.61 -0.63
C ILE A 101 10.07 9.08 -0.57
N LYS A 102 9.97 9.69 0.62
CA LYS A 102 10.35 11.10 0.85
C LYS A 102 11.74 11.26 1.46
N GLY A 103 12.28 10.22 2.08
CA GLY A 103 13.54 10.29 2.80
C GLY A 103 14.27 8.94 2.87
N ILE A 104 15.59 9.02 2.88
CA ILE A 104 16.49 7.89 3.04
C ILE A 104 17.41 8.22 4.21
N GLY A 105 17.48 7.32 5.18
CA GLY A 105 18.36 7.38 6.34
C GLY A 105 19.78 6.95 6.01
N GLU A 106 20.30 5.97 6.74
CA GLU A 106 21.68 5.50 6.60
C GLU A 106 21.82 4.57 5.39
N ILE A 107 22.76 4.91 4.49
CA ILE A 107 23.13 4.10 3.32
C ILE A 107 24.54 3.55 3.58
N ASP A 108 24.68 2.30 4.03
CA ASP A 108 25.99 1.65 4.11
C ASP A 108 26.30 0.89 2.81
N ASN A 109 27.11 1.52 1.95
CA ASN A 109 27.66 0.89 0.74
C ASN A 109 29.16 0.55 0.90
N SER A 110 29.70 0.54 2.12
CA SER A 110 31.09 0.13 2.37
C SER A 110 31.11 -1.40 2.45
N PHE A 111 31.69 -2.14 1.51
CA PHE A 111 33.11 -2.30 1.26
C PHE A 111 33.41 -2.56 -0.23
N ASN A 112 34.13 -1.66 -0.89
CA ASN A 112 34.87 -1.95 -2.11
C ASN A 112 36.37 -1.86 -1.77
N VAL A 113 37.01 -3.00 -1.48
CA VAL A 113 38.47 -3.08 -1.44
C VAL A 113 38.95 -3.00 -2.89
N GLN A 114 39.46 -1.85 -3.30
CA GLN A 114 40.28 -1.76 -4.51
C GLN A 114 41.71 -2.10 -4.11
N GLU A 115 42.18 -3.28 -4.49
CA GLU A 115 43.62 -3.59 -4.47
C GLU A 115 44.30 -2.69 -5.49
N HIS A 116 45.00 -1.66 -5.01
CA HIS A 116 45.99 -0.98 -5.84
C HIS A 116 47.18 -1.92 -6.03
N GLU A 117 47.29 -2.49 -7.24
CA GLU A 117 48.53 -3.07 -7.74
C GLU A 117 49.64 -2.02 -7.68
N ASN A 118 50.57 -2.15 -6.74
CA ASN A 118 51.86 -1.47 -6.80
C ASN A 118 52.83 -2.33 -7.60
N GLY A 119 52.82 -2.16 -8.92
CA GLY A 119 53.98 -2.42 -9.75
C GLY A 119 54.89 -1.19 -9.79
N GLY A 120 56.14 -1.32 -9.34
CA GLY A 120 57.16 -0.27 -9.52
C GLY A 120 58.43 -0.43 -8.67
N SER A 121 59.49 -0.94 -9.29
CA SER A 121 60.86 -1.16 -8.80
C SER A 121 61.54 0.02 -8.09
N THR A 122 62.34 -0.29 -7.07
CA THR A 122 63.81 -0.08 -7.06
C THR A 122 64.48 -1.21 -6.29
#